data_AF-A0A2V2SJZ9-F1
#
_entry.id   AF-A0A2V2SJZ9-F1
#
_cell.length_a   1.000
_cell.length_b   1.000
_cell.length_c   1.000
_cell.angle_alpha   90.00
_cell.angle_beta   90.00
_cell.angle_gamma   90.00
#
_symmetry.space_group_name_H-M   'P 1'
#
loop_
_entity.id
_entity.type
_entity.pdbx_description
1 polymer ?
#
loop_
_entity_poly.entity_id
_entity_poly.type
_entity_poly.pdbx_seq_one_letter_code
_entity_poly.pdbx_strand_id
1 'polypeptide(L)'
;MKTNALRWAVAFGLLAAAGRSATAEPTLKIGDPAPKLAVSKWVQGEPVTKFEKGKAYLVEFWATWCGPCRVSIPHLNEIHAQFKDKGLIVIGQDCWEKDETLVAPFVARMGDKMTYRVALDDKEETKTGKMSETWMAAAGQHGIPTAFLVDTSGFIAWIGHPMGLNADVIEDVLSGKFDRQKAAQEYADTQQKQVRLQTAFSAVNKAMRDKQWDEAMNKVEEYAKLVPPGPQKQMTTDMLRLNVLFGKEDYPAAFDLVKKVSDANSTNGPLQNGLAWRLITDKGIKQRNLPLAETLASRANDATQGTNGIVLDTLARIKFLRGDQEKAVALEEKAVGLTEGEQRDRYESVLKKYKRGESPEIADELRARASQEAMTGKWKAAAADYARLIESEPDDHMHYHSLAPLLVQLGDMAGYERHRQRVLAQFGSTTNPVIAERMAKDCFLLPWSGPDAEKAGAMADRAVSLGKDHTYFLFFEFAKALAEYRQGHFAKAVTWSQKVLDEKQQSSREAQTYMVLAMAQYRLDQVEHARAALAKGLEISGKMPGINSAKLGPDWNDVLIVHALETEARRLIEAGKQLEEAEK
;
A
#
# COMPACT_ATOMS: atom_id res chain seq x y z
N MET A 1 6.57 32.81 -21.50
CA MET A 1 7.10 31.45 -21.74
C MET A 1 7.31 30.78 -20.39
N LYS A 2 6.34 29.95 -19.96
CA LYS A 2 6.42 29.13 -18.75
C LYS A 2 6.20 27.69 -19.20
N THR A 3 7.27 26.94 -19.36
CA THR A 3 7.24 25.52 -19.74
C THR A 3 7.10 24.69 -18.48
N ASN A 4 5.90 24.15 -18.26
CA ASN A 4 5.66 23.14 -17.22
C ASN A 4 6.41 21.86 -17.61
N ALA A 5 7.48 21.57 -16.88
CA ALA A 5 8.25 20.35 -16.99
C ALA A 5 7.40 19.16 -16.54
N LEU A 6 7.20 18.24 -17.47
CA LEU A 6 6.54 16.96 -17.32
C LEU A 6 7.30 16.11 -16.29
N ARG A 7 6.66 15.81 -15.16
CA ARG A 7 7.16 14.88 -14.14
C ARG A 7 7.15 13.46 -14.71
N TRP A 8 8.32 12.92 -15.04
CA TRP A 8 8.50 11.49 -15.32
C TRP A 8 8.61 10.72 -14.00
N ALA A 9 7.48 10.31 -13.46
CA ALA A 9 7.38 9.14 -12.61
C ALA A 9 6.75 8.03 -13.46
N VAL A 10 7.55 7.08 -13.94
CA VAL A 10 7.03 5.82 -14.49
C VAL A 10 6.55 4.99 -13.30
N ALA A 11 5.38 5.36 -12.78
CA ALA A 11 4.56 4.48 -11.97
C ALA A 11 3.86 3.52 -12.94
N PHE A 12 4.35 2.29 -13.04
CA PHE A 12 3.55 1.20 -13.61
C PHE A 12 2.42 0.89 -12.64
N GLY A 13 1.37 1.71 -12.68
CA GLY A 13 0.07 1.42 -12.10
C GLY A 13 -0.67 0.45 -13.01
N LEU A 14 -0.42 -0.85 -12.88
CA LEU A 14 -1.41 -1.86 -13.24
C LEU A 14 -2.22 -2.14 -11.99
N LEU A 15 -3.37 -1.45 -11.86
CA LEU A 15 -4.37 -1.80 -10.87
C LEU A 15 -4.72 -3.29 -11.05
N ALA A 16 -4.44 -4.06 -10.00
CA ALA A 16 -4.93 -5.42 -9.86
C ALA A 16 -6.44 -5.37 -9.60
N ALA A 17 -7.25 -5.65 -10.63
CA ALA A 17 -8.58 -6.19 -10.44
C ALA A 17 -8.47 -7.72 -10.46
N ALA A 18 -8.20 -8.31 -9.30
CA ALA A 18 -8.36 -9.74 -9.08
C ALA A 18 -9.85 -10.04 -8.90
N GLY A 19 -10.50 -10.44 -9.99
CA GLY A 19 -11.85 -10.99 -9.99
C GLY A 19 -11.99 -11.91 -11.19
N ARG A 20 -12.02 -13.23 -10.95
CA ARG A 20 -12.40 -14.22 -11.97
C ARG A 20 -13.86 -13.97 -12.34
N SER A 21 -14.10 -13.49 -13.54
CA SER A 21 -15.23 -13.95 -14.34
C SER A 21 -14.66 -14.43 -15.65
N ALA A 22 -15.07 -15.62 -16.11
CA ALA A 22 -14.90 -15.97 -17.51
C ALA A 22 -15.71 -14.93 -18.29
N THR A 23 -15.03 -13.95 -18.90
CA THR A 23 -15.69 -12.99 -19.77
C THR A 23 -16.30 -13.78 -20.92
N ALA A 24 -17.63 -13.75 -21.01
CA ALA A 24 -18.34 -14.27 -22.17
C ALA A 24 -17.75 -13.64 -23.44
N GLU A 25 -17.71 -14.41 -24.55
CA GLU A 25 -17.23 -13.87 -25.81
C GLU A 25 -18.01 -12.61 -26.21
N PRO A 26 -17.36 -11.59 -26.81
CA PRO A 26 -18.05 -10.43 -27.35
C PRO A 26 -19.18 -10.84 -28.30
N THR A 27 -20.38 -10.37 -28.02
CA THR A 27 -21.59 -10.59 -28.81
C THR A 27 -21.81 -9.52 -29.88
N LEU A 28 -21.02 -8.44 -29.87
CA LEU A 28 -21.04 -7.36 -30.86
C LEU A 28 -19.66 -7.21 -31.51
N LYS A 29 -19.60 -7.27 -32.83
CA LYS A 29 -18.36 -7.28 -33.62
C LYS A 29 -18.44 -6.32 -34.80
N ILE A 30 -17.29 -6.02 -35.40
CA ILE A 30 -17.26 -5.35 -36.71
C ILE A 30 -18.01 -6.24 -37.72
N GLY A 31 -18.89 -5.63 -38.51
CA GLY A 31 -19.78 -6.29 -39.46
C GLY A 31 -21.18 -6.56 -38.92
N ASP A 32 -21.42 -6.44 -37.61
CA ASP A 32 -22.76 -6.60 -37.04
C ASP A 32 -23.60 -5.33 -37.20
N PRO A 33 -24.94 -5.43 -37.20
CA PRO A 33 -25.82 -4.27 -37.13
C PRO A 33 -25.52 -3.46 -35.87
N ALA A 34 -25.41 -2.13 -36.02
CA ALA A 34 -25.22 -1.26 -34.87
C ALA A 34 -26.43 -1.35 -33.91
N PRO A 35 -26.22 -1.52 -32.59
CA PRO A 35 -27.32 -1.54 -31.62
C PRO A 35 -28.09 -0.21 -31.63
N LYS A 36 -29.36 -0.23 -31.23
CA LYS A 36 -30.13 1.03 -31.15
C LYS A 36 -29.51 1.97 -30.12
N LEU A 37 -29.63 3.28 -30.35
CA LEU A 37 -29.28 4.28 -29.35
C LEU A 37 -30.30 4.24 -28.21
N ALA A 38 -29.81 4.23 -26.97
CA ALA A 38 -30.60 4.35 -25.75
C ALA A 38 -30.07 5.55 -24.94
N VAL A 39 -30.68 6.71 -25.19
CA VAL A 39 -30.23 8.00 -24.66
C VAL A 39 -31.31 8.58 -23.77
N SER A 40 -30.97 8.90 -22.52
CA SER A 40 -31.88 9.57 -21.58
C SER A 40 -32.04 11.05 -21.91
N LYS A 41 -30.95 11.72 -22.28
CA LYS A 41 -30.93 13.16 -22.57
C LYS A 41 -29.85 13.56 -23.56
N TRP A 42 -30.20 14.43 -24.49
CA TRP A 42 -29.23 15.14 -25.33
C TRP A 42 -28.82 16.44 -24.64
N VAL A 43 -27.52 16.58 -24.39
CA VAL A 43 -26.91 17.75 -23.73
C VAL A 43 -26.52 18.81 -24.77
N GLN A 44 -26.19 18.38 -25.99
CA GLN A 44 -25.82 19.26 -27.08
C GLN A 44 -26.19 18.66 -28.44
N GLY A 45 -26.65 19.51 -29.35
CA GLY A 45 -26.99 19.17 -30.73
C GLY A 45 -28.33 18.43 -30.88
N GLU A 46 -28.77 18.30 -32.13
CA GLU A 46 -30.07 17.70 -32.44
C GLU A 46 -30.12 16.19 -32.14
N PRO A 47 -31.19 15.69 -31.51
CA PRO A 47 -31.35 14.26 -31.21
C PRO A 47 -31.22 13.34 -32.42
N VAL A 48 -30.51 12.23 -32.24
CA VAL A 48 -30.45 11.13 -33.22
C VAL A 48 -31.33 9.99 -32.72
N THR A 49 -32.42 9.70 -33.42
CA THR A 49 -33.40 8.66 -33.02
C THR A 49 -33.18 7.32 -33.72
N LYS A 50 -32.47 7.32 -34.85
CA LYS A 50 -32.09 6.11 -35.62
C LYS A 50 -30.86 6.37 -36.49
N PHE A 51 -30.19 5.28 -36.87
CA PHE A 51 -29.17 5.32 -37.92
C PHE A 51 -29.85 5.37 -39.29
N GLU A 52 -29.68 6.49 -40.00
CA GLU A 52 -30.23 6.71 -41.32
C GLU A 52 -29.34 6.09 -42.40
N LYS A 53 -29.95 5.41 -43.38
CA LYS A 53 -29.22 4.93 -44.55
C LYS A 53 -28.58 6.11 -45.30
N GLY A 54 -27.34 5.94 -45.73
CA GLY A 54 -26.55 6.97 -46.42
C GLY A 54 -25.76 7.90 -45.51
N LYS A 55 -25.86 7.76 -44.18
CA LYS A 55 -25.05 8.52 -43.20
C LYS A 55 -24.18 7.58 -42.38
N ALA A 56 -22.97 8.02 -42.05
CA ALA A 56 -22.10 7.31 -41.12
C ALA A 56 -22.19 7.94 -39.72
N TYR A 57 -21.96 7.14 -38.68
CA TYR A 57 -22.04 7.61 -37.29
C TYR A 57 -20.79 7.21 -36.51
N LEU A 58 -20.13 8.17 -35.88
CA LEU A 58 -19.04 7.92 -34.93
C LEU A 58 -19.58 8.08 -33.51
N VAL A 59 -19.79 6.97 -32.81
CA VAL A 59 -20.29 6.95 -31.42
C VAL A 59 -19.10 6.73 -30.50
N GLU A 60 -18.72 7.74 -29.73
CA GLU A 60 -17.60 7.68 -28.81
C GLU A 60 -18.07 7.70 -27.36
N PHE A 61 -17.62 6.72 -26.58
CA PHE A 61 -17.95 6.53 -25.17
C PHE A 61 -16.91 7.22 -24.29
N TRP A 62 -17.36 8.14 -23.44
CA TRP A 62 -16.51 9.00 -22.61
C TRP A 62 -17.16 9.34 -21.27
N ALA A 63 -16.40 10.02 -20.40
CA ALA A 63 -16.91 10.57 -19.13
C ALA A 63 -16.11 11.83 -18.73
N THR A 64 -16.69 12.73 -17.91
CA THR A 64 -16.02 13.99 -17.55
C THR A 64 -14.76 13.80 -16.70
N TRP A 65 -14.70 12.72 -15.92
CA TRP A 65 -13.56 12.34 -15.08
C TRP A 65 -12.43 11.63 -15.84
N CYS A 66 -12.66 11.22 -17.10
CA CYS A 66 -11.72 10.44 -17.88
C CYS A 66 -10.63 11.33 -18.51
N GLY A 67 -9.41 11.31 -17.94
CA GLY A 67 -8.26 12.05 -18.46
C GLY A 67 -7.96 11.80 -19.94
N PRO A 68 -7.81 10.53 -20.39
CA PRO A 68 -7.57 10.22 -21.80
C PRO A 68 -8.70 10.67 -22.73
N CYS A 69 -9.97 10.58 -22.31
CA CYS A 69 -11.11 11.05 -23.10
C CYS A 69 -11.02 12.57 -23.36
N ARG A 70 -10.63 13.35 -22.35
CA ARG A 70 -10.43 14.80 -22.50
C ARG A 70 -9.34 15.15 -23.53
N VAL A 71 -8.36 14.27 -23.73
CA VAL A 71 -7.32 14.41 -24.75
C VAL A 71 -7.85 14.05 -26.14
N SER A 72 -8.78 13.09 -26.27
CA SER A 72 -9.36 12.72 -27.57
C SER A 72 -10.48 13.63 -28.07
N ILE A 73 -11.17 14.38 -27.19
CA ILE A 73 -12.28 15.28 -27.58
C ILE A 73 -11.89 16.27 -28.71
N PRO A 74 -10.76 17.01 -28.63
CA PRO A 74 -10.35 17.90 -29.73
C PRO A 74 -10.16 17.18 -31.07
N HIS A 75 -9.61 15.96 -31.04
CA HIS A 75 -9.41 15.16 -32.25
C HIS A 75 -10.75 14.68 -32.86
N LEU A 76 -11.72 14.29 -32.03
CA LEU A 76 -13.08 13.99 -32.49
C LEU A 76 -13.77 15.21 -33.09
N ASN A 77 -13.49 16.40 -32.56
CA ASN A 77 -14.00 17.64 -33.09
C ASN A 77 -13.39 18.01 -34.45
N GLU A 78 -12.10 17.72 -34.66
CA GLU A 78 -11.45 17.83 -35.98
C GLU A 78 -12.08 16.88 -37.00
N ILE A 79 -12.28 15.60 -36.62
CA ILE A 79 -13.01 14.62 -37.45
C ILE A 79 -14.42 15.13 -37.77
N HIS A 80 -15.15 15.61 -36.76
CA HIS A 80 -16.48 16.16 -36.95
C HIS A 80 -16.48 17.32 -37.94
N ALA A 81 -15.58 18.30 -37.77
CA ALA A 81 -15.48 19.45 -38.65
C ALA A 81 -15.15 19.07 -40.10
N GLN A 82 -14.27 18.08 -40.29
CA GLN A 82 -13.83 17.62 -41.61
C GLN A 82 -14.92 16.84 -42.37
N PHE A 83 -15.75 16.07 -41.66
CA PHE A 83 -16.64 15.08 -42.30
C PHE A 83 -18.14 15.35 -42.12
N LYS A 84 -18.56 16.31 -41.30
CA LYS A 84 -19.99 16.60 -41.05
C LYS A 84 -20.77 16.89 -42.33
N ASP A 85 -20.19 17.65 -43.26
CA ASP A 85 -20.84 18.04 -44.52
C ASP A 85 -20.75 16.93 -45.58
N LYS A 86 -19.97 15.87 -45.30
CA LYS A 86 -19.84 14.67 -46.12
C LYS A 86 -20.73 13.52 -45.64
N GLY A 87 -21.55 13.73 -44.61
CA GLY A 87 -22.50 12.74 -44.10
C GLY A 87 -22.07 11.98 -42.85
N LEU A 88 -21.00 12.39 -42.16
CA LEU A 88 -20.63 11.86 -40.85
C LEU A 88 -21.37 12.58 -39.71
N ILE A 89 -21.96 11.81 -38.80
CA ILE A 89 -22.52 12.32 -37.54
C ILE A 89 -21.67 11.81 -36.37
N VAL A 90 -21.11 12.73 -35.58
CA VAL A 90 -20.35 12.38 -34.37
C VAL A 90 -21.22 12.55 -33.13
N ILE A 91 -21.22 11.54 -32.26
CA ILE A 91 -21.97 11.46 -31.00
C ILE A 91 -20.98 11.13 -29.88
N GLY A 92 -20.79 12.07 -28.96
CA GLY A 92 -20.16 11.80 -27.67
C GLY A 92 -21.19 11.23 -26.71
N GLN A 93 -21.15 9.92 -26.51
CA GLN A 93 -21.98 9.19 -25.58
C GLN A 93 -21.31 9.18 -24.20
N ASP A 94 -21.82 9.98 -23.27
CA ASP A 94 -21.42 9.90 -21.88
C ASP A 94 -21.83 8.54 -21.31
N CYS A 95 -20.91 7.85 -20.64
CA CYS A 95 -21.14 6.60 -19.93
C CYS A 95 -20.34 6.56 -18.62
N TRP A 96 -20.77 5.73 -17.67
CA TRP A 96 -20.11 5.58 -16.36
C TRP A 96 -19.92 6.88 -15.57
N GLU A 97 -20.63 7.94 -15.93
CA GLU A 97 -20.66 9.16 -15.15
C GLU A 97 -21.36 8.92 -13.82
N LYS A 98 -20.70 9.35 -12.74
CA LYS A 98 -21.24 9.19 -11.38
C LYS A 98 -22.29 10.24 -11.08
N ASP A 99 -22.10 11.44 -11.63
CA ASP A 99 -23.00 12.58 -11.49
C ASP A 99 -23.22 13.23 -12.85
N GLU A 100 -24.35 12.89 -13.48
CA GLU A 100 -24.72 13.37 -14.82
C GLU A 100 -24.95 14.89 -14.88
N THR A 101 -25.15 15.55 -13.73
CA THR A 101 -25.30 17.00 -13.68
C THR A 101 -24.01 17.75 -14.06
N LEU A 102 -22.86 17.06 -14.02
CA LEU A 102 -21.55 17.62 -14.38
C LEU A 102 -21.30 17.70 -15.88
N VAL A 103 -22.05 16.93 -16.69
CA VAL A 103 -21.81 16.79 -18.13
C VAL A 103 -22.12 18.09 -18.87
N ALA A 104 -23.29 18.71 -18.63
CA ALA A 104 -23.65 19.95 -19.33
C ALA A 104 -22.69 21.13 -19.05
N PRO A 105 -22.29 21.39 -17.78
CA PRO A 105 -21.25 22.37 -17.48
C PRO A 105 -19.89 22.03 -18.09
N PHE A 106 -19.54 20.74 -18.18
CA PHE A 106 -18.30 20.32 -18.82
C PHE A 106 -18.31 20.62 -20.32
N VAL A 107 -19.38 20.24 -21.03
CA VAL A 107 -19.54 20.49 -22.47
C VAL A 107 -19.49 21.98 -22.76
N ALA A 108 -20.21 22.80 -21.97
CA ALA A 108 -20.17 24.26 -22.11
C ALA A 108 -18.76 24.84 -21.94
N ARG A 109 -17.94 24.31 -21.02
CA ARG A 109 -16.53 24.74 -20.85
C ARG A 109 -15.62 24.29 -21.99
N MET A 110 -15.93 23.18 -22.66
CA MET A 110 -15.16 22.72 -23.81
C MET A 110 -15.37 23.62 -25.03
N GLY A 111 -16.56 24.22 -25.16
CA GLY A 111 -16.88 25.22 -26.20
C GLY A 111 -16.54 24.69 -27.60
N ASP A 112 -15.78 25.47 -28.36
CA ASP A 112 -15.39 25.15 -29.76
C ASP A 112 -14.56 23.87 -29.91
N LYS A 113 -14.06 23.29 -28.81
CA LYS A 113 -13.34 22.01 -28.83
C LYS A 113 -14.25 20.79 -28.85
N MET A 114 -15.56 20.97 -28.67
CA MET A 114 -16.54 19.88 -28.62
C MET A 114 -17.87 20.39 -29.18
N THR A 115 -17.99 20.52 -30.50
CA THR A 115 -19.19 21.07 -31.17
C THR A 115 -20.12 19.99 -31.71
N TYR A 116 -19.72 18.72 -31.62
CA TYR A 116 -20.53 17.58 -32.03
C TYR A 116 -21.64 17.25 -31.01
N ARG A 117 -22.50 16.28 -31.32
CA ARG A 117 -23.64 15.95 -30.46
C ARG A 117 -23.19 15.25 -29.19
N VAL A 118 -23.83 15.55 -28.07
CA VAL A 118 -23.52 14.93 -26.78
C VAL A 118 -24.78 14.38 -26.13
N ALA A 119 -24.71 13.12 -25.69
CA ALA A 119 -25.82 12.37 -25.12
C ALA A 119 -25.42 11.74 -23.79
N LEU A 120 -26.39 11.60 -22.88
CA LEU A 120 -26.28 10.82 -21.65
C LEU A 120 -26.80 9.40 -21.86
N ASP A 121 -26.19 8.42 -21.21
CA ASP A 121 -26.68 7.04 -21.24
C ASP A 121 -28.03 6.93 -20.53
N ASP A 122 -28.86 6.00 -20.98
CA ASP A 122 -30.08 5.62 -20.27
C ASP A 122 -29.73 4.64 -19.14
N LYS A 123 -29.93 5.09 -17.89
CA LYS A 123 -29.67 4.33 -16.67
C LYS A 123 -30.96 3.91 -15.93
N GLU A 124 -32.14 4.02 -16.56
CA GLU A 124 -33.40 3.68 -15.88
C GLU A 124 -33.46 2.20 -15.48
N GLU A 125 -33.03 1.31 -16.38
CA GLU A 125 -33.09 -0.15 -16.19
C GLU A 125 -31.78 -0.75 -15.68
N THR A 126 -30.65 -0.06 -15.85
CA THR A 126 -29.32 -0.60 -15.56
C THR A 126 -28.43 0.39 -14.82
N LYS A 127 -27.69 -0.11 -13.84
CA LYS A 127 -26.80 0.74 -13.01
C LYS A 127 -25.62 1.32 -13.79
N THR A 128 -25.23 0.67 -14.89
CA THR A 128 -24.06 1.05 -15.71
C THR A 128 -24.42 1.87 -16.94
N GLY A 129 -25.69 1.88 -17.35
CA GLY A 129 -26.17 2.49 -18.59
C GLY A 129 -26.44 1.45 -19.68
N LYS A 130 -27.50 1.66 -20.45
CA LYS A 130 -28.00 0.73 -21.48
C LYS A 130 -27.09 0.71 -22.70
N MET A 131 -26.54 1.85 -23.12
CA MET A 131 -25.53 1.92 -24.17
C MET A 131 -24.22 1.29 -23.70
N SER A 132 -23.82 1.48 -22.44
CA SER A 132 -22.68 0.78 -21.86
C SER A 132 -22.82 -0.75 -21.93
N GLU A 133 -24.03 -1.30 -21.81
CA GLU A 133 -24.23 -2.76 -21.93
C GLU A 133 -24.29 -3.20 -23.39
N THR A 134 -25.16 -2.57 -24.18
CA THR A 134 -25.49 -2.99 -25.54
C THR A 134 -24.39 -2.71 -26.57
N TRP A 135 -23.48 -1.77 -26.28
CA TRP A 135 -22.32 -1.48 -27.11
C TRP A 135 -21.02 -1.91 -26.46
N MET A 136 -20.67 -1.33 -25.31
CA MET A 136 -19.35 -1.52 -24.70
C MET A 136 -19.17 -2.94 -24.18
N ALA A 137 -20.03 -3.40 -23.26
CA ALA A 137 -19.94 -4.75 -22.71
C ALA A 137 -20.15 -5.81 -23.80
N ALA A 138 -21.13 -5.61 -24.69
CA ALA A 138 -21.38 -6.51 -25.83
C ALA A 138 -20.17 -6.64 -26.76
N ALA A 139 -19.39 -5.57 -26.98
CA ALA A 139 -18.16 -5.60 -27.77
C ALA A 139 -16.89 -5.99 -26.99
N GLY A 140 -17.04 -6.39 -25.72
CA GLY A 140 -15.92 -6.72 -24.84
C GLY A 140 -15.02 -5.52 -24.50
N GLN A 141 -15.56 -4.30 -24.58
CA GLN A 141 -14.84 -3.06 -24.30
C GLN A 141 -15.03 -2.67 -22.84
N HIS A 142 -13.92 -2.60 -22.11
CA HIS A 142 -13.91 -2.37 -20.66
C HIS A 142 -13.19 -1.06 -20.25
N GLY A 143 -12.94 -0.17 -21.21
CA GLY A 143 -12.25 1.09 -20.97
C GLY A 143 -12.71 2.20 -21.91
N ILE A 144 -12.60 3.44 -21.45
CA ILE A 144 -12.87 4.65 -22.22
C ILE A 144 -11.59 5.49 -22.36
N PRO A 145 -11.39 6.22 -23.47
CA PRO A 145 -12.34 6.40 -24.57
C PRO A 145 -12.36 5.19 -25.52
N THR A 146 -13.55 4.84 -26.00
CA THR A 146 -13.76 3.84 -27.04
C THR A 146 -14.78 4.38 -28.02
N ALA A 147 -14.49 4.26 -29.31
CA ALA A 147 -15.36 4.72 -30.37
C ALA A 147 -15.75 3.59 -31.33
N PHE A 148 -16.96 3.71 -31.85
CA PHE A 148 -17.55 2.83 -32.85
C PHE A 148 -17.88 3.65 -34.08
N LEU A 149 -17.37 3.24 -35.24
CA LEU A 149 -17.81 3.78 -36.53
C LEU A 149 -18.91 2.89 -37.09
N VAL A 150 -20.09 3.45 -37.30
CA VAL A 150 -21.21 2.84 -38.00
C VAL A 150 -21.20 3.32 -39.44
N ASP A 151 -21.30 2.38 -40.37
CA ASP A 151 -21.29 2.68 -41.81
C ASP A 151 -22.63 3.23 -42.32
N THR A 152 -22.63 3.61 -43.60
CA THR A 152 -23.79 4.15 -44.32
C THR A 152 -24.95 3.15 -44.49
N SER A 153 -24.75 1.88 -44.13
CA SER A 153 -25.76 0.83 -44.13
C SER A 153 -26.26 0.46 -42.73
N GLY A 154 -25.73 1.07 -41.67
CA GLY A 154 -26.12 0.82 -40.28
C GLY A 154 -25.37 -0.32 -39.59
N PHE A 155 -24.20 -0.74 -40.10
CA PHE A 155 -23.38 -1.80 -39.51
C PHE A 155 -22.08 -1.23 -38.93
N ILE A 156 -21.52 -1.90 -37.94
CA ILE A 156 -20.25 -1.49 -37.34
C ILE A 156 -19.10 -1.71 -38.33
N ALA A 157 -18.44 -0.63 -38.73
CA ALA A 157 -17.26 -0.64 -39.58
C ALA A 157 -15.96 -0.72 -38.77
N TRP A 158 -15.93 -0.14 -37.57
CA TRP A 158 -14.71 -0.05 -36.78
C TRP A 158 -15.00 0.08 -35.27
N ILE A 159 -14.12 -0.47 -34.44
CA ILE A 159 -14.14 -0.36 -32.98
C ILE A 159 -12.72 -0.09 -32.48
N GLY A 160 -12.51 0.89 -31.61
CA GLY A 160 -11.21 1.11 -30.98
C GLY A 160 -11.06 2.45 -30.27
N HIS A 161 -9.83 2.80 -29.91
CA HIS A 161 -9.53 4.09 -29.30
C HIS A 161 -9.61 5.21 -30.36
N PRO A 162 -10.35 6.32 -30.14
CA PRO A 162 -10.65 7.31 -31.18
C PRO A 162 -9.43 7.92 -31.87
N MET A 163 -8.32 8.10 -31.15
CA MET A 163 -7.04 8.58 -31.73
C MET A 163 -6.39 7.60 -32.74
N GLY A 164 -6.87 6.36 -32.82
CA GLY A 164 -6.41 5.35 -33.79
C GLY A 164 -7.31 5.25 -35.03
N LEU A 165 -8.38 6.05 -35.12
CA LEU A 165 -9.25 6.07 -36.29
C LEU A 165 -8.66 6.99 -37.36
N ASN A 166 -8.15 6.41 -38.43
CA ASN A 166 -7.60 7.17 -39.55
C ASN A 166 -8.71 7.77 -40.41
N ALA A 167 -8.49 8.98 -40.92
CA ALA A 167 -9.43 9.69 -41.81
C ALA A 167 -9.80 8.86 -43.05
N ASP A 168 -8.86 8.11 -43.61
CA ASP A 168 -9.08 7.24 -44.78
C ASP A 168 -10.17 6.18 -44.52
N VAL A 169 -10.25 5.64 -43.30
CA VAL A 169 -11.30 4.68 -42.92
C VAL A 169 -12.68 5.34 -42.99
N ILE A 170 -12.78 6.59 -42.54
CA ILE A 170 -14.02 7.38 -42.57
C ILE A 170 -14.39 7.70 -44.03
N GLU A 171 -13.41 8.07 -44.86
CA GLU A 171 -13.62 8.33 -46.30
C GLU A 171 -14.07 7.09 -47.06
N ASP A 172 -13.47 5.94 -46.80
CA ASP A 172 -13.88 4.67 -47.42
C ASP A 172 -15.29 4.28 -47.00
N VAL A 173 -15.65 4.49 -45.73
CA VAL A 173 -17.01 4.23 -45.23
C VAL A 173 -18.04 5.15 -45.90
N LEU A 174 -17.75 6.45 -45.97
CA LEU A 174 -18.66 7.44 -46.58
C LEU A 174 -18.80 7.24 -48.10
N SER A 175 -17.73 6.83 -48.78
CA SER A 175 -17.74 6.59 -50.23
C SER A 175 -18.25 5.20 -50.63
N GLY A 176 -18.53 4.33 -49.65
CA GLY A 176 -18.98 2.96 -49.88
C GLY A 176 -17.88 2.01 -50.38
N LYS A 177 -16.61 2.41 -50.29
CA LYS A 177 -15.44 1.60 -50.67
C LYS A 177 -14.93 0.69 -49.54
N PHE A 178 -15.41 0.89 -48.32
CA PHE A 178 -14.95 0.17 -47.15
C PHE A 178 -15.26 -1.33 -47.19
N ASP A 179 -14.21 -2.15 -47.09
CA ASP A 179 -14.33 -3.61 -46.98
C ASP A 179 -14.53 -4.03 -45.53
N ARG A 180 -15.80 -4.15 -45.13
CA ARG A 180 -16.17 -4.60 -43.79
C ARG A 180 -15.70 -5.99 -43.44
N GLN A 181 -15.69 -6.92 -44.41
CA GLN A 181 -15.31 -8.31 -44.12
C GLN A 181 -13.83 -8.38 -43.80
N LYS A 182 -13.00 -7.67 -44.57
CA LYS A 182 -11.58 -7.52 -44.29
C LYS A 182 -11.34 -6.84 -42.94
N ALA A 183 -12.01 -5.73 -42.64
CA ALA A 183 -11.87 -5.04 -41.36
C ALA A 183 -12.28 -5.90 -40.16
N ALA A 184 -13.36 -6.68 -40.30
CA ALA A 184 -13.79 -7.62 -39.27
C ALA A 184 -12.73 -8.70 -39.00
N GLN A 185 -12.13 -9.26 -40.05
CA GLN A 185 -11.06 -10.25 -39.92
C GLN A 185 -9.80 -9.65 -39.27
N GLU A 186 -9.35 -8.48 -39.73
CA GLU A 186 -8.16 -7.81 -39.18
C GLU A 186 -8.34 -7.45 -37.69
N TYR A 187 -9.55 -7.02 -37.31
CA TYR A 187 -9.89 -6.75 -35.92
C TYR A 187 -9.92 -8.03 -35.09
N ALA A 188 -10.55 -9.10 -35.58
CA ALA A 188 -10.59 -10.39 -34.89
C ALA A 188 -9.17 -10.96 -34.68
N ASP A 189 -8.31 -10.88 -35.70
CA ASP A 189 -6.91 -11.31 -35.62
C ASP A 189 -6.13 -10.48 -34.59
N THR A 190 -6.36 -9.17 -34.54
CA THR A 190 -5.72 -8.27 -33.57
C THR A 190 -6.17 -8.57 -32.15
N GLN A 191 -7.48 -8.72 -31.92
CA GLN A 191 -8.02 -9.09 -30.61
C GLN A 191 -7.50 -10.46 -30.16
N GLN A 192 -7.46 -11.45 -31.06
CA GLN A 192 -6.93 -12.77 -30.74
C GLN A 192 -5.44 -12.71 -30.37
N LYS A 193 -4.63 -11.91 -31.07
CA LYS A 193 -3.22 -11.69 -30.71
C LYS A 193 -3.07 -11.04 -29.34
N GLN A 194 -3.88 -10.03 -29.02
CA GLN A 194 -3.86 -9.36 -27.72
C GLN A 194 -4.26 -10.31 -26.58
N VAL A 195 -5.34 -11.08 -26.77
CA VAL A 195 -5.79 -12.09 -25.79
C VAL A 195 -4.70 -13.15 -25.56
N ARG A 196 -4.06 -13.65 -26.63
CA ARG A 196 -2.94 -14.60 -26.52
C ARG A 196 -1.76 -14.00 -25.74
N LEU A 197 -1.37 -12.77 -26.04
CA LEU A 197 -0.30 -12.06 -25.33
C LEU A 197 -0.64 -11.87 -23.84
N GLN A 198 -1.84 -11.39 -23.54
CA GLN A 198 -2.30 -11.17 -22.16
C GLN A 198 -2.39 -12.49 -21.39
N THR A 199 -2.89 -13.55 -22.01
CA THR A 199 -3.00 -14.89 -21.42
C THR A 199 -1.60 -15.44 -21.10
N ALA A 200 -0.67 -15.36 -22.05
CA ALA A 200 0.71 -15.81 -21.84
C ALA A 200 1.40 -15.02 -20.73
N PHE A 201 1.26 -13.69 -20.71
CA PHE A 201 1.81 -12.84 -19.64
C PHE A 201 1.21 -13.18 -18.27
N SER A 202 -0.11 -13.41 -18.22
CA SER A 202 -0.81 -13.81 -16.99
C SER A 202 -0.33 -15.17 -16.49
N ALA A 203 -0.02 -16.11 -17.39
CA ALA A 203 0.56 -17.40 -17.03
C ALA A 203 1.96 -17.25 -16.41
N VAL A 204 2.82 -16.37 -16.96
CA VAL A 204 4.12 -16.04 -16.36
C VAL A 204 3.94 -15.52 -14.93
N ASN A 205 3.07 -14.53 -14.73
CA ASN A 205 2.82 -13.94 -13.40
C ASN A 205 2.21 -14.94 -12.42
N LYS A 206 1.35 -15.84 -12.88
CA LYS A 206 0.80 -16.90 -12.04
C LYS A 206 1.91 -17.85 -11.59
N ALA A 207 2.71 -18.38 -12.51
CA ALA A 207 3.80 -19.30 -12.17
C ALA A 207 4.82 -18.67 -11.20
N MET A 208 5.17 -17.38 -11.39
CA MET A 208 6.03 -16.66 -10.43
C MET A 208 5.40 -16.52 -9.04
N ARG A 209 4.11 -16.16 -8.95
CA ARG A 209 3.39 -16.04 -7.67
C ARG A 209 3.27 -17.38 -6.95
N ASP A 210 3.03 -18.45 -7.71
CA ASP A 210 2.96 -19.83 -7.21
C ASP A 210 4.37 -20.40 -6.90
N LYS A 211 5.44 -19.61 -7.13
CA LYS A 211 6.85 -19.97 -6.95
C LYS A 211 7.30 -21.17 -7.78
N GLN A 212 6.61 -21.44 -8.89
CA GLN A 212 6.94 -22.48 -9.85
C GLN A 212 7.98 -21.94 -10.86
N TRP A 213 9.23 -21.78 -10.42
CA TRP A 213 10.23 -21.00 -11.17
C TRP A 213 10.62 -21.58 -12.53
N ASP A 214 10.78 -22.90 -12.64
CA ASP A 214 11.10 -23.54 -13.93
C ASP A 214 9.93 -23.44 -14.92
N GLU A 215 8.69 -23.57 -14.42
CA GLU A 215 7.49 -23.32 -15.22
C GLU A 215 7.42 -21.85 -15.64
N ALA A 216 7.70 -20.92 -14.73
CA ALA A 216 7.72 -19.49 -15.03
C ALA A 216 8.72 -19.17 -16.13
N MET A 217 9.93 -19.74 -16.10
CA MET A 217 10.93 -19.56 -17.17
C MET A 217 10.42 -20.06 -18.52
N ASN A 218 9.81 -21.26 -18.55
CA ASN A 218 9.21 -21.79 -19.78
C ASN A 218 8.08 -20.89 -20.31
N LYS A 219 7.24 -20.34 -19.41
CA LYS A 219 6.17 -19.39 -19.78
C LYS A 219 6.73 -18.06 -20.30
N VAL A 220 7.88 -17.60 -19.81
CA VAL A 220 8.56 -16.42 -20.37
C VAL A 220 8.98 -16.70 -21.82
N GLU A 221 9.50 -17.89 -22.12
CA GLU A 221 9.88 -18.26 -23.49
C GLU A 221 8.66 -18.41 -24.42
N GLU A 222 7.54 -18.94 -23.93
CA GLU A 222 6.26 -18.95 -24.66
C GLU A 222 5.77 -17.52 -24.95
N TYR A 223 5.76 -16.65 -23.94
CA TYR A 223 5.40 -15.23 -24.09
C TYR A 223 6.31 -14.51 -25.09
N ALA A 224 7.63 -14.73 -25.02
CA ALA A 224 8.61 -14.12 -25.91
C ALA A 224 8.37 -14.45 -27.40
N LYS A 225 7.77 -15.60 -27.73
CA LYS A 225 7.41 -15.96 -29.11
C LYS A 225 6.25 -15.11 -29.65
N LEU A 226 5.38 -14.62 -28.77
CA LEU A 226 4.20 -13.83 -29.15
C LEU A 226 4.50 -12.33 -29.27
N VAL A 227 5.50 -11.83 -28.54
CA VAL A 227 5.85 -10.41 -28.56
C VAL A 227 6.47 -10.03 -29.91
N PRO A 228 6.00 -8.96 -30.57
CA PRO A 228 6.57 -8.47 -31.83
C PRO A 228 8.06 -8.13 -31.70
N PRO A 229 8.90 -8.37 -32.73
CA PRO A 229 10.33 -8.06 -32.68
C PRO A 229 10.59 -6.55 -32.49
N GLY A 230 11.62 -6.22 -31.71
CA GLY A 230 12.07 -4.84 -31.48
C GLY A 230 12.82 -4.69 -30.15
N PRO A 231 13.48 -3.53 -29.89
CA PRO A 231 14.23 -3.29 -28.66
C PRO A 231 13.38 -3.49 -27.38
N GLN A 232 12.10 -3.11 -27.45
CA GLN A 232 11.15 -3.25 -26.34
C GLN A 232 10.88 -4.72 -25.97
N LYS A 233 10.88 -5.63 -26.96
CA LYS A 233 10.69 -7.07 -26.74
C LYS A 233 11.80 -7.63 -25.87
N GLN A 234 13.05 -7.37 -26.26
CA GLN A 234 14.21 -7.91 -25.56
C GLN A 234 14.19 -7.44 -24.10
N MET A 235 14.07 -6.13 -23.88
CA MET A 235 13.98 -5.55 -22.54
C MET A 235 12.87 -6.18 -21.70
N THR A 236 11.66 -6.28 -22.25
CA THR A 236 10.50 -6.84 -21.53
C THR A 236 10.74 -8.29 -21.13
N THR A 237 11.26 -9.12 -22.04
CA THR A 237 11.51 -10.53 -21.77
C THR A 237 12.69 -10.73 -20.81
N ASP A 238 13.75 -9.93 -20.91
CA ASP A 238 14.91 -10.02 -20.02
C ASP A 238 14.55 -9.61 -18.58
N MET A 239 13.70 -8.60 -18.39
CA MET A 239 13.19 -8.24 -17.06
C MET A 239 12.33 -9.35 -16.43
N LEU A 240 11.54 -10.07 -17.23
CA LEU A 240 10.80 -11.23 -16.76
C LEU A 240 11.75 -12.39 -16.38
N ARG A 241 12.77 -12.67 -17.19
CA ARG A 241 13.79 -13.67 -16.86
C ARG A 241 14.53 -13.31 -15.57
N LEU A 242 14.88 -12.04 -15.37
CA LEU A 242 15.50 -11.57 -14.12
C LEU A 242 14.62 -11.84 -12.89
N ASN A 243 13.31 -11.61 -12.99
CA ASN A 243 12.39 -11.91 -11.89
C ASN A 243 12.38 -13.41 -11.54
N VAL A 244 12.39 -14.27 -12.56
CA VAL A 244 12.43 -15.72 -12.36
C VAL A 244 13.77 -16.16 -11.75
N LEU A 245 14.90 -15.66 -12.25
CA LEU A 245 16.23 -16.04 -11.76
C LEU A 245 16.45 -15.61 -10.30
N PHE A 246 16.08 -14.38 -9.94
CA PHE A 246 16.15 -13.95 -8.54
C PHE A 246 15.17 -14.73 -7.65
N GLY A 247 13.96 -15.02 -8.12
CA GLY A 247 13.00 -15.85 -7.39
C GLY A 247 13.49 -17.28 -7.15
N LYS A 248 14.21 -17.86 -8.12
CA LYS A 248 14.87 -19.17 -8.03
C LYS A 248 16.14 -19.14 -7.17
N GLU A 249 16.62 -17.96 -6.78
CA GLU A 249 17.90 -17.76 -6.10
C GLU A 249 19.11 -18.22 -6.95
N ASP A 250 18.96 -18.22 -8.29
CA ASP A 250 20.04 -18.47 -9.25
C ASP A 250 20.82 -17.16 -9.48
N TYR A 251 21.55 -16.73 -8.46
CA TYR A 251 22.28 -15.46 -8.46
C TYR A 251 23.34 -15.35 -9.55
N PRO A 252 24.15 -16.38 -9.87
CA PRO A 252 25.12 -16.29 -10.96
C PRO A 252 24.44 -15.94 -12.30
N ALA A 253 23.41 -16.69 -12.69
CA ALA A 253 22.69 -16.42 -13.94
C ALA A 253 21.96 -15.06 -13.91
N ALA A 254 21.40 -14.67 -12.76
CA ALA A 254 20.76 -13.38 -12.60
C ALA A 254 21.76 -12.23 -12.80
N PHE A 255 22.94 -12.28 -12.19
CA PHE A 255 23.95 -11.23 -12.32
C PHE A 255 24.55 -11.15 -13.72
N ASP A 256 24.75 -12.30 -14.38
CA ASP A 256 25.19 -12.33 -15.79
C ASP A 256 24.16 -11.67 -16.71
N LEU A 257 22.86 -11.93 -16.47
CA LEU A 257 21.80 -11.29 -17.23
C LEU A 257 21.70 -9.79 -16.91
N VAL A 258 21.82 -9.36 -15.65
CA VAL A 258 21.86 -7.93 -15.28
C VAL A 258 23.02 -7.23 -16.00
N LYS A 259 24.21 -7.84 -16.02
CA LYS A 259 25.37 -7.30 -16.74
C LYS A 259 25.08 -7.17 -18.23
N LYS A 260 24.53 -8.22 -18.87
CA LYS A 260 24.15 -8.20 -20.29
C LYS A 260 23.15 -7.09 -20.61
N VAL A 261 22.09 -6.94 -19.81
CA VAL A 261 21.09 -5.88 -19.97
C VAL A 261 21.73 -4.51 -19.81
N SER A 262 22.60 -4.34 -18.82
CA SER A 262 23.32 -3.10 -18.59
C SER A 262 24.27 -2.74 -19.73
N ASP A 263 25.07 -3.69 -20.23
CA ASP A 263 26.04 -3.45 -21.29
C ASP A 263 25.35 -3.04 -22.61
N ALA A 264 24.20 -3.66 -22.91
CA ALA A 264 23.39 -3.28 -24.08
C ALA A 264 22.72 -1.89 -23.95
N ASN A 265 22.69 -1.31 -22.74
CA ASN A 265 21.99 -0.06 -22.43
C ASN A 265 22.86 0.87 -21.55
N SER A 266 24.17 0.90 -21.79
CA SER A 266 25.16 1.52 -20.91
C SER A 266 24.93 3.00 -20.64
N THR A 267 24.36 3.73 -21.59
CA THR A 267 24.05 5.17 -21.49
C THR A 267 22.67 5.49 -20.93
N ASN A 268 21.82 4.48 -20.69
CA ASN A 268 20.49 4.68 -20.12
C ASN A 268 20.56 4.85 -18.60
N GLY A 269 20.86 6.07 -18.14
CA GLY A 269 21.02 6.39 -16.73
C GLY A 269 19.89 5.88 -15.81
N PRO A 270 18.60 6.12 -16.14
CA PRO A 270 17.48 5.60 -15.35
C PRO A 270 17.46 4.07 -15.20
N LEU A 271 17.71 3.34 -16.29
CA LEU A 271 17.78 1.87 -16.24
C LEU A 271 18.96 1.39 -15.40
N GLN A 272 20.13 1.99 -15.60
CA GLN A 272 21.34 1.68 -14.83
C GLN A 272 21.10 1.85 -13.32
N ASN A 273 20.53 2.99 -12.93
CA ASN A 273 20.18 3.25 -11.53
C ASN A 273 19.13 2.28 -11.01
N GLY A 274 18.10 1.98 -11.80
CA GLY A 274 17.03 1.04 -11.41
C GLY A 274 17.56 -0.38 -11.15
N LEU A 275 18.46 -0.88 -12.00
CA LEU A 275 19.12 -2.17 -11.79
C LEU A 275 20.03 -2.14 -10.55
N ALA A 276 20.82 -1.08 -10.37
CA ALA A 276 21.69 -0.91 -9.20
C ALA A 276 20.89 -0.90 -7.90
N TRP A 277 19.83 -0.09 -7.85
CA TRP A 277 18.92 0.02 -6.71
C TRP A 277 18.27 -1.32 -6.38
N ARG A 278 17.77 -2.04 -7.40
CA ARG A 278 17.21 -3.38 -7.20
C ARG A 278 18.21 -4.32 -6.52
N LEU A 279 19.45 -4.37 -7.00
CA LEU A 279 20.48 -5.26 -6.45
C LEU A 279 20.80 -5.01 -4.97
N ILE A 280 20.53 -3.81 -4.45
CA ILE A 280 20.83 -3.45 -3.06
C ILE A 280 19.61 -3.32 -2.16
N THR A 281 18.39 -3.12 -2.71
CA THR A 281 17.18 -2.92 -1.89
C THR A 281 16.10 -3.99 -2.02
N ASP A 282 16.14 -4.82 -3.06
CA ASP A 282 15.13 -5.88 -3.24
C ASP A 282 15.31 -6.97 -2.17
N LYS A 283 14.33 -7.08 -1.28
CA LYS A 283 14.32 -8.02 -0.15
C LYS A 283 14.33 -9.49 -0.59
N GLY A 284 13.95 -9.79 -1.84
CA GLY A 284 14.03 -11.13 -2.41
C GLY A 284 15.46 -11.58 -2.73
N ILE A 285 16.41 -10.65 -2.83
CA ILE A 285 17.81 -10.93 -3.19
C ILE A 285 18.62 -11.17 -1.91
N LYS A 286 18.89 -12.44 -1.59
CA LYS A 286 19.63 -12.81 -0.37
C LYS A 286 21.15 -12.70 -0.53
N GLN A 287 21.66 -12.87 -1.75
CA GLN A 287 23.08 -12.67 -2.05
C GLN A 287 23.21 -11.42 -2.92
N ARG A 288 23.87 -10.37 -2.41
CA ARG A 288 24.04 -9.10 -3.14
C ARG A 288 25.38 -9.06 -3.85
N ASN A 289 25.39 -8.53 -5.08
CA ASN A 289 26.62 -8.25 -5.83
C ASN A 289 26.91 -6.74 -5.81
N LEU A 290 27.52 -6.28 -4.71
CA LEU A 290 27.84 -4.86 -4.52
C LEU A 290 28.80 -4.31 -5.59
N PRO A 291 29.84 -5.03 -6.06
CA PRO A 291 30.68 -4.56 -7.17
C PRO A 291 29.90 -4.32 -8.48
N LEU A 292 28.97 -5.21 -8.82
CA LEU A 292 28.10 -5.02 -9.98
C LEU A 292 27.17 -3.82 -9.77
N ALA A 293 26.49 -3.72 -8.62
CA ALA A 293 25.62 -2.60 -8.30
C ALA A 293 26.36 -1.25 -8.39
N GLU A 294 27.59 -1.19 -7.90
CA GLU A 294 28.45 -0.01 -7.98
C GLU A 294 28.80 0.36 -9.42
N THR A 295 29.10 -0.63 -10.27
CA THR A 295 29.36 -0.41 -11.70
C THR A 295 28.13 0.20 -12.39
N LEU A 296 26.95 -0.33 -12.11
CA LEU A 296 25.67 0.16 -12.66
C LEU A 296 25.37 1.59 -12.19
N ALA A 297 25.45 1.84 -10.87
CA ALA A 297 25.20 3.16 -10.31
C ALA A 297 26.21 4.21 -10.79
N SER A 298 27.48 3.80 -11.02
CA SER A 298 28.50 4.69 -11.61
C SER A 298 28.15 5.07 -13.05
N ARG A 299 27.72 4.11 -13.89
CA ARG A 299 27.23 4.40 -15.25
C ARG A 299 26.05 5.37 -15.23
N ALA A 300 25.12 5.21 -14.27
CA ALA A 300 24.02 6.15 -14.09
C ALA A 300 24.48 7.55 -13.69
N ASN A 301 25.51 7.63 -12.84
CA ASN A 301 26.07 8.89 -12.37
C ASN A 301 26.81 9.60 -13.51
N ASP A 302 27.56 8.88 -14.32
CA ASP A 302 28.24 9.41 -15.50
C ASP A 302 27.24 9.94 -16.53
N ALA A 303 26.15 9.19 -16.80
CA ALA A 303 25.08 9.61 -17.69
C ALA A 303 24.35 10.88 -17.22
N THR A 304 24.39 11.17 -15.92
CA THR A 304 23.80 12.37 -15.31
C THR A 304 24.85 13.41 -14.91
N GLN A 305 26.13 13.20 -15.25
CA GLN A 305 27.25 14.06 -14.85
C GLN A 305 27.30 14.35 -13.34
N GLY A 306 26.77 13.43 -12.53
CA GLY A 306 26.66 13.55 -11.08
C GLY A 306 25.77 14.69 -10.58
N THR A 307 24.75 15.08 -11.36
CA THR A 307 23.80 16.13 -10.98
C THR A 307 22.42 15.59 -10.61
N ASN A 308 22.24 14.26 -10.52
CA ASN A 308 20.97 13.65 -10.15
C ASN A 308 21.01 13.11 -8.71
N GLY A 309 20.25 13.73 -7.81
CA GLY A 309 20.19 13.34 -6.40
C GLY A 309 19.76 11.89 -6.16
N ILE A 310 18.88 11.32 -6.99
CA ILE A 310 18.45 9.90 -6.87
C ILE A 310 19.63 8.96 -7.12
N VAL A 311 20.43 9.26 -8.13
CA VAL A 311 21.59 8.43 -8.48
C VAL A 311 22.67 8.53 -7.41
N LEU A 312 22.84 9.71 -6.82
CA LEU A 312 23.78 9.95 -5.73
C LEU A 312 23.37 9.21 -4.44
N ASP A 313 22.08 9.19 -4.09
CA ASP A 313 21.55 8.39 -2.96
C ASP A 313 21.81 6.88 -3.16
N THR A 314 21.56 6.35 -4.38
CA THR A 314 21.91 4.97 -4.72
C THR A 314 23.39 4.69 -4.51
N LEU A 315 24.28 5.57 -5.02
CA LEU A 315 25.73 5.44 -4.85
C LEU A 315 26.12 5.54 -3.37
N ALA A 316 25.54 6.47 -2.61
CA ALA A 316 25.81 6.65 -1.19
C ALA A 316 25.51 5.36 -0.41
N ARG A 317 24.34 4.75 -0.67
CA ARG A 317 23.97 3.46 -0.09
C ARG A 317 24.94 2.34 -0.45
N ILE A 318 25.38 2.26 -1.70
CA ILE A 318 26.36 1.27 -2.13
C ILE A 318 27.69 1.47 -1.38
N LYS A 319 28.17 2.71 -1.26
CA LYS A 319 29.40 3.01 -0.51
C LYS A 319 29.27 2.63 0.96
N PHE A 320 28.14 2.95 1.57
CA PHE A 320 27.86 2.59 2.96
C PHE A 320 27.87 1.08 3.18
N LEU A 321 27.16 0.31 2.33
CA LEU A 321 27.11 -1.16 2.40
C LEU A 321 28.48 -1.82 2.17
N ARG A 322 29.40 -1.12 1.52
CA ARG A 322 30.79 -1.56 1.32
C ARG A 322 31.74 -1.14 2.46
N GLY A 323 31.23 -0.46 3.49
CA GLY A 323 32.00 0.02 4.63
C GLY A 323 32.68 1.38 4.42
N ASP A 324 32.39 2.08 3.31
CA ASP A 324 32.94 3.40 3.02
C ASP A 324 31.97 4.50 3.47
N GLN A 325 31.88 4.66 4.80
CA GLN A 325 30.97 5.61 5.44
C GLN A 325 31.25 7.06 5.03
N GLU A 326 32.53 7.42 4.89
CA GLU A 326 32.93 8.78 4.51
C GLU A 326 32.41 9.16 3.13
N LYS A 327 32.60 8.28 2.12
CA LYS A 327 32.05 8.55 0.78
C LYS A 327 30.53 8.48 0.75
N ALA A 328 29.92 7.62 1.55
CA ALA A 328 28.46 7.58 1.67
C ALA A 328 27.89 8.93 2.16
N VAL A 329 28.47 9.48 3.22
CA VAL A 329 28.09 10.80 3.75
C VAL A 329 28.27 11.89 2.69
N ALA A 330 29.43 11.94 2.02
CA ALA A 330 29.69 12.96 1.02
C ALA A 330 28.73 12.91 -0.19
N LEU A 331 28.39 11.71 -0.66
CA LEU A 331 27.43 11.51 -1.75
C LEU A 331 26.01 11.89 -1.34
N GLU A 332 25.61 11.51 -0.13
CA GLU A 332 24.27 11.81 0.40
C GLU A 332 24.10 13.31 0.69
N GLU A 333 25.13 14.00 1.18
CA GLU A 333 25.12 15.47 1.31
C GLU A 333 24.90 16.16 -0.04
N LYS A 334 25.56 15.67 -1.09
CA LYS A 334 25.34 16.16 -2.44
C LYS A 334 23.93 15.86 -2.93
N ALA A 335 23.37 14.69 -2.62
CA ALA A 335 22.01 14.31 -2.97
C ALA A 335 20.97 15.23 -2.30
N VAL A 336 21.13 15.52 -1.01
CA VAL A 336 20.33 16.50 -0.26
C VAL A 336 20.42 17.89 -0.90
N GLY A 337 21.61 18.32 -1.29
CA GLY A 337 21.83 19.62 -1.93
C GLY A 337 21.17 19.77 -3.31
N LEU A 338 20.88 18.66 -4.00
CA LEU A 338 20.29 18.63 -5.34
C LEU A 338 18.79 18.28 -5.35
N THR A 339 18.15 18.18 -4.17
CA THR A 339 16.74 17.82 -4.03
C THR A 339 15.97 18.79 -3.15
N GLU A 340 14.64 18.80 -3.30
CA GLU A 340 13.72 19.68 -2.58
C GLU A 340 12.49 18.89 -2.08
N GLY A 341 11.78 19.46 -1.09
CA GLY A 341 10.56 18.88 -0.54
C GLY A 341 10.77 17.54 0.16
N GLU A 342 9.75 16.68 0.10
CA GLU A 342 9.74 15.37 0.79
C GLU A 342 10.95 14.48 0.45
N GLN A 343 11.45 14.57 -0.78
CA GLN A 343 12.63 13.81 -1.19
C GLN A 343 13.89 14.27 -0.45
N ARG A 344 14.06 15.58 -0.29
CA ARG A 344 15.15 16.15 0.49
C ARG A 344 15.06 15.72 1.95
N ASP A 345 13.88 15.81 2.55
CA ASP A 345 13.65 15.42 3.96
C ASP A 345 14.02 13.94 4.20
N ARG A 346 13.68 13.08 3.23
CA ARG A 346 14.06 11.67 3.25
C ARG A 346 15.58 11.49 3.22
N TYR A 347 16.28 12.18 2.32
CA TYR A 347 17.74 12.09 2.21
C TYR A 347 18.45 12.70 3.42
N GLU A 348 17.90 13.75 4.03
CA GLU A 348 18.42 14.29 5.30
C GLU A 348 18.30 13.27 6.44
N SER A 349 17.22 12.48 6.48
CA SER A 349 17.05 11.39 7.43
C SER A 349 18.08 10.27 7.21
N VAL A 350 18.31 9.87 5.96
CA VAL A 350 19.33 8.87 5.60
C VAL A 350 20.74 9.38 5.92
N LEU A 351 21.03 10.64 5.61
CA LEU A 351 22.31 11.28 5.92
C LEU A 351 22.63 11.25 7.41
N LYS A 352 21.65 11.53 8.27
CA LYS A 352 21.82 11.42 9.74
C LYS A 352 22.23 10.01 10.17
N LYS A 353 21.63 8.98 9.55
CA LYS A 353 21.99 7.57 9.81
C LYS A 353 23.42 7.26 9.34
N TYR A 354 23.80 7.67 8.13
CA TYR A 354 25.16 7.49 7.63
C TYR A 354 26.21 8.20 8.50
N LYS A 355 25.93 9.40 9.01
CA LYS A 355 26.84 10.10 9.94
C LYS A 355 27.06 9.33 11.26
N ARG A 356 26.07 8.55 11.71
CA ARG A 356 26.17 7.71 12.91
C ARG A 356 26.70 6.29 12.65
N GLY A 357 26.98 5.93 11.40
CA GLY A 357 27.38 4.56 11.05
C GLY A 357 26.23 3.56 11.09
N GLU A 358 24.97 4.04 11.01
CA GLU A 358 23.77 3.21 11.04
C GLU A 358 23.32 2.85 9.62
N SER A 359 23.07 1.56 9.37
CA SER A 359 22.40 1.13 8.13
C SER A 359 20.89 1.38 8.22
N PRO A 360 20.29 2.11 7.26
CA PRO A 360 18.84 2.30 7.24
C PRO A 360 18.03 1.01 7.09
N GLU A 361 18.60 -0.05 6.50
CA GLU A 361 17.91 -1.34 6.30
C GLU A 361 17.95 -2.24 7.54
N ILE A 362 19.02 -2.18 8.34
CA ILE A 362 19.19 -3.06 9.52
C ILE A 362 18.12 -2.76 10.56
N ALA A 363 17.80 -1.49 10.82
CA ALA A 363 16.78 -1.14 11.81
C ALA A 363 15.37 -1.61 11.40
N ASP A 364 15.01 -1.46 10.11
CA ASP A 364 13.70 -1.89 9.61
C ASP A 364 13.57 -3.43 9.60
N GLU A 365 14.63 -4.13 9.20
CA GLU A 365 14.71 -5.59 9.27
C GLU A 365 14.67 -6.10 10.71
N LEU A 366 15.37 -5.42 11.62
CA LEU A 366 15.42 -5.76 13.04
C LEU A 366 14.06 -5.53 13.70
N ARG A 367 13.34 -4.44 13.38
CA ARG A 367 11.95 -4.22 13.87
C ARG A 367 10.99 -5.30 13.35
N ALA A 368 11.04 -5.61 12.05
CA ALA A 368 10.18 -6.63 11.46
C ALA A 368 10.44 -8.01 12.06
N ARG A 369 11.73 -8.36 12.27
CA ARG A 369 12.14 -9.61 12.90
C ARG A 369 11.69 -9.66 14.37
N ALA A 370 11.99 -8.63 15.16
CA ALA A 370 11.62 -8.55 16.58
C ALA A 370 10.10 -8.70 16.79
N SER A 371 9.30 -8.02 15.98
CA SER A 371 7.84 -8.12 16.02
C SER A 371 7.35 -9.53 15.65
N GLN A 372 7.90 -10.13 14.58
CA GLN A 372 7.52 -11.49 14.17
C GLN A 372 7.92 -12.55 15.21
N GLU A 373 9.11 -12.40 15.81
CA GLU A 373 9.59 -13.27 16.87
C GLU A 373 8.70 -13.19 18.11
N ALA A 374 8.29 -11.97 18.49
CA ALA A 374 7.33 -11.78 19.58
C ALA A 374 5.97 -12.42 19.26
N MET A 375 5.38 -12.15 18.09
CA MET A 375 4.09 -12.74 17.70
C MET A 375 4.08 -14.28 17.67
N THR A 376 5.26 -14.91 17.53
CA THR A 376 5.42 -16.38 17.40
C THR A 376 6.03 -17.04 18.64
N GLY A 377 6.13 -16.34 19.77
CA GLY A 377 6.57 -16.93 21.02
C GLY A 377 8.08 -17.01 21.24
N LYS A 378 8.88 -16.39 20.37
CA LYS A 378 10.35 -16.40 20.45
C LYS A 378 10.87 -15.27 21.34
N TRP A 379 10.40 -15.24 22.60
CA TRP A 379 10.59 -14.12 23.54
C TRP A 379 12.05 -13.67 23.69
N LYS A 380 12.98 -14.62 23.82
CA LYS A 380 14.40 -14.32 24.01
C LYS A 380 15.03 -13.63 22.80
N ALA A 381 14.65 -14.05 21.59
CA ALA A 381 15.16 -13.45 20.36
C ALA A 381 14.58 -12.04 20.16
N ALA A 382 13.26 -11.90 20.34
CA ALA A 382 12.58 -10.61 20.27
C ALA A 382 13.15 -9.60 21.27
N ALA A 383 13.41 -10.02 22.52
CA ALA A 383 13.99 -9.16 23.55
C ALA A 383 15.40 -8.68 23.18
N ALA A 384 16.23 -9.58 22.63
CA ALA A 384 17.58 -9.21 22.19
C ALA A 384 17.55 -8.19 21.04
N ASP A 385 16.60 -8.31 20.13
CA ASP A 385 16.45 -7.40 19.01
C ASP A 385 15.88 -6.04 19.41
N TYR A 386 14.86 -6.00 20.27
CA TYR A 386 14.39 -4.72 20.82
C TYR A 386 15.46 -4.04 21.68
N ALA A 387 16.30 -4.78 22.40
CA ALA A 387 17.43 -4.21 23.12
C ALA A 387 18.44 -3.53 22.17
N ARG A 388 18.75 -4.16 21.03
CA ARG A 388 19.58 -3.57 19.97
C ARG A 388 18.93 -2.36 19.32
N LEU A 389 17.61 -2.41 19.08
CA LEU A 389 16.85 -1.28 18.55
C LEU A 389 16.91 -0.07 19.48
N ILE A 390 16.81 -0.26 20.79
CA ILE A 390 16.97 0.80 21.80
C ILE A 390 18.37 1.42 21.74
N GLU A 391 19.41 0.62 21.51
CA GLU A 391 20.78 1.13 21.39
C GLU A 391 20.97 1.99 20.14
N SER A 392 20.33 1.62 19.02
CA SER A 392 20.40 2.37 17.77
C SER A 392 19.41 3.53 17.66
N GLU A 393 18.26 3.44 18.32
CA GLU A 393 17.13 4.36 18.21
C GLU A 393 16.59 4.69 19.61
N PRO A 394 17.38 5.35 20.46
CA PRO A 394 17.01 5.60 21.86
C PRO A 394 15.80 6.53 22.02
N ASP A 395 15.46 7.30 21.00
CA ASP A 395 14.32 8.22 21.03
C ASP A 395 12.97 7.55 20.70
N ASP A 396 12.98 6.32 20.15
CA ASP A 396 11.75 5.60 19.78
C ASP A 396 11.21 4.81 20.99
N HIS A 397 10.21 5.38 21.66
CA HIS A 397 9.58 4.79 22.84
C HIS A 397 8.86 3.46 22.57
N MET A 398 8.57 3.11 21.31
CA MET A 398 7.93 1.84 20.97
C MET A 398 8.85 0.63 21.20
N HIS A 399 10.16 0.80 21.03
CA HIS A 399 11.12 -0.27 21.32
C HIS A 399 11.17 -0.57 22.81
N TYR A 400 11.08 0.48 23.62
CA TYR A 400 11.02 0.34 25.07
C TYR A 400 9.73 -0.37 25.49
N HIS A 401 8.60 0.09 24.95
CA HIS A 401 7.30 -0.47 25.23
C HIS A 401 7.18 -1.95 24.84
N SER A 402 7.83 -2.36 23.76
CA SER A 402 7.86 -3.76 23.34
C SER A 402 8.81 -4.63 24.17
N LEU A 403 9.89 -4.06 24.72
CA LEU A 403 10.88 -4.81 25.48
C LEU A 403 10.40 -5.15 26.92
N ALA A 404 9.71 -4.22 27.59
CA ALA A 404 9.29 -4.38 28.98
C ALA A 404 8.50 -5.69 29.26
N PRO A 405 7.40 -6.01 28.55
CA PRO A 405 6.64 -7.24 28.80
C PRO A 405 7.43 -8.51 28.44
N LEU A 406 8.35 -8.45 27.47
CA LEU A 406 9.23 -9.58 27.13
C LEU A 406 10.20 -9.91 28.29
N LEU A 407 10.78 -8.90 28.92
CA LEU A 407 11.69 -9.09 30.05
C LEU A 407 10.97 -9.71 31.25
N VAL A 408 9.74 -9.24 31.54
CA VAL A 408 8.88 -9.81 32.57
C VAL A 408 8.53 -11.27 32.24
N GLN A 409 8.13 -11.55 31.01
CA GLN A 409 7.77 -12.90 30.57
C GLN A 409 8.96 -13.89 30.63
N LEU A 410 10.17 -13.42 30.38
CA LEU A 410 11.40 -14.22 30.47
C LEU A 410 11.87 -14.42 31.92
N GLY A 411 11.29 -13.71 32.89
CA GLY A 411 11.79 -13.67 34.28
C GLY A 411 13.15 -12.96 34.41
N ASP A 412 13.55 -12.13 33.44
CA ASP A 412 14.81 -11.38 33.47
C ASP A 412 14.68 -10.12 34.34
N MET A 413 14.68 -10.32 35.65
CA MET A 413 14.52 -9.24 36.63
C MET A 413 15.63 -8.20 36.56
N ALA A 414 16.88 -8.63 36.32
CA ALA A 414 18.01 -7.72 36.20
C ALA A 414 17.94 -6.89 34.91
N GLY A 415 17.50 -7.49 33.80
CA GLY A 415 17.22 -6.79 32.55
C GLY A 415 16.08 -5.79 32.72
N TYR A 416 15.00 -6.19 33.40
CA TYR A 416 13.85 -5.33 33.62
C TYR A 416 14.18 -4.12 34.51
N GLU A 417 15.01 -4.28 35.55
CA GLU A 417 15.46 -3.13 36.35
C GLU A 417 16.32 -2.16 35.52
N ARG A 418 17.28 -2.68 34.72
CA ARG A 418 18.06 -1.84 33.80
C ARG A 418 17.16 -1.11 32.80
N HIS A 419 16.11 -1.76 32.34
CA HIS A 419 15.13 -1.17 31.44
C HIS A 419 14.41 0.02 32.08
N ARG A 420 13.90 -0.12 33.31
CA ARG A 420 13.26 0.99 34.06
C ARG A 420 14.19 2.19 34.21
N GLN A 421 15.45 1.93 34.57
CA GLN A 421 16.45 2.99 34.71
C GLN A 421 16.71 3.73 33.39
N ARG A 422 16.79 3.00 32.26
CA ARG A 422 16.91 3.62 30.92
C ARG A 422 15.66 4.43 30.55
N VAL A 423 14.47 3.93 30.84
CA VAL A 423 13.21 4.65 30.61
C VAL A 423 13.18 5.97 31.36
N LEU A 424 13.55 5.97 32.64
CA LEU A 424 13.61 7.20 33.44
C LEU A 424 14.64 8.19 32.90
N ALA A 425 15.82 7.71 32.52
CA ALA A 425 16.88 8.57 31.98
C ALA A 425 16.45 9.24 30.66
N GLN A 426 15.77 8.51 29.78
CA GLN A 426 15.40 8.98 28.45
C GLN A 426 14.09 9.76 28.41
N PHE A 427 13.06 9.28 29.12
CA PHE A 427 11.69 9.79 29.01
C PHE A 427 11.13 10.37 30.32
N GLY A 428 11.90 10.34 31.41
CA GLY A 428 11.43 10.76 32.74
C GLY A 428 10.88 12.20 32.77
N SER A 429 11.35 13.10 31.90
CA SER A 429 10.90 14.49 31.78
C SER A 429 9.93 14.75 30.61
N THR A 430 9.47 13.71 29.91
CA THR A 430 8.59 13.88 28.74
C THR A 430 7.32 14.67 29.06
N THR A 431 6.92 15.52 28.12
CA THR A 431 5.64 16.26 28.14
C THR A 431 4.62 15.66 27.17
N ASN A 432 5.00 14.64 26.40
CA ASN A 432 4.07 13.93 25.53
C ASN A 432 3.25 12.92 26.36
N PRO A 433 1.92 13.07 26.46
CA PRO A 433 1.09 12.23 27.32
C PRO A 433 1.08 10.75 26.90
N VAL A 434 1.25 10.45 25.61
CA VAL A 434 1.31 9.05 25.11
C VAL A 434 2.60 8.38 25.53
N ILE A 435 3.73 9.09 25.43
CA ILE A 435 5.02 8.56 25.89
C ILE A 435 4.97 8.39 27.42
N ALA A 436 4.45 9.40 28.13
CA ALA A 436 4.32 9.36 29.58
C ALA A 436 3.49 8.17 30.07
N GLU A 437 2.35 7.86 29.43
CA GLU A 437 1.53 6.69 29.77
C GLU A 437 2.30 5.39 29.59
N ARG A 438 2.82 5.14 28.38
CA ARG A 438 3.47 3.87 28.05
C ARG A 438 4.64 3.61 28.97
N MET A 439 5.53 4.60 29.12
CA MET A 439 6.71 4.49 29.97
C MET A 439 6.37 4.26 31.44
N ALA A 440 5.32 4.91 31.96
CA ALA A 440 4.85 4.67 33.32
C ALA A 440 4.30 3.25 33.49
N LYS A 441 3.40 2.82 32.59
CA LYS A 441 2.82 1.47 32.60
C LYS A 441 3.90 0.39 32.55
N ASP A 442 4.86 0.54 31.64
CA ASP A 442 5.93 -0.42 31.41
C ASP A 442 6.88 -0.52 32.61
N CYS A 443 7.07 0.56 33.38
CA CYS A 443 7.82 0.52 34.63
C CYS A 443 7.09 -0.21 35.77
N PHE A 444 5.76 -0.29 35.69
CA PHE A 444 4.88 -0.78 36.76
C PHE A 444 4.25 -2.16 36.49
N LEU A 445 4.76 -2.91 35.50
CA LEU A 445 4.31 -4.29 35.25
C LEU A 445 4.57 -5.21 36.44
N LEU A 446 5.64 -4.99 37.21
CA LEU A 446 5.92 -5.65 38.49
C LEU A 446 6.09 -4.62 39.62
N PRO A 447 6.05 -5.05 40.91
CA PRO A 447 6.28 -4.15 42.04
C PRO A 447 7.58 -3.34 41.92
N TRP A 448 7.50 -2.05 42.26
CA TRP A 448 8.63 -1.13 42.32
C TRP A 448 8.38 -0.07 43.38
N SER A 449 9.42 0.33 44.13
CA SER A 449 9.32 1.30 45.22
C SER A 449 10.57 2.17 45.29
N GLY A 450 10.48 3.30 45.99
CA GLY A 450 11.56 4.27 46.15
C GLY A 450 11.48 5.47 45.18
N PRO A 451 12.46 6.38 45.22
CA PRO A 451 12.40 7.67 44.52
C PRO A 451 12.26 7.55 42.99
N ASP A 452 12.81 6.50 42.39
CA ASP A 452 12.68 6.27 40.95
C ASP A 452 11.27 5.79 40.56
N ALA A 453 10.61 5.01 41.42
CA ALA A 453 9.21 4.64 41.24
C ALA A 453 8.30 5.88 41.30
N GLU A 454 8.59 6.85 42.17
CA GLU A 454 7.86 8.12 42.22
C GLU A 454 7.97 8.91 40.91
N LYS A 455 9.15 8.93 40.27
CA LYS A 455 9.33 9.56 38.95
C LYS A 455 8.48 8.91 37.86
N ALA A 456 8.39 7.57 37.85
CA ALA A 456 7.48 6.86 36.96
C ALA A 456 6.01 7.14 37.27
N GLY A 457 5.66 7.26 38.54
CA GLY A 457 4.35 7.75 38.98
C GLY A 457 4.00 9.12 38.42
N ALA A 458 4.94 10.05 38.48
CA ALA A 458 4.78 11.40 37.94
C ALA A 458 4.62 11.41 36.40
N MET A 459 5.09 10.39 35.67
CA MET A 459 4.77 10.23 34.25
C MET A 459 3.29 9.86 34.05
N ALA A 460 2.73 8.96 34.85
CA ALA A 460 1.29 8.66 34.80
C ALA A 460 0.43 9.89 35.14
N ASP A 461 0.84 10.71 36.12
CA ASP A 461 0.17 11.98 36.45
C ASP A 461 0.18 12.96 35.27
N ARG A 462 1.30 13.09 34.57
CA ARG A 462 1.42 13.93 33.38
C ARG A 462 0.54 13.43 32.24
N ALA A 463 0.48 12.11 32.03
CA ALA A 463 -0.36 11.51 30.99
C ALA A 463 -1.83 11.94 31.14
N VAL A 464 -2.42 11.79 32.33
CA VAL A 464 -3.81 12.19 32.59
C VAL A 464 -4.00 13.71 32.61
N SER A 465 -3.00 14.47 33.06
CA SER A 465 -3.11 15.93 33.18
C SER A 465 -3.04 16.63 31.82
N LEU A 466 -2.13 16.18 30.95
CA LEU A 466 -1.86 16.78 29.64
C LEU A 466 -2.72 16.15 28.52
N GLY A 467 -3.31 14.98 28.77
CA GLY A 467 -3.97 14.15 27.76
C GLY A 467 -5.49 14.14 27.78
N LYS A 468 -6.16 15.05 28.50
CA LYS A 468 -7.61 15.00 28.77
C LYS A 468 -8.50 14.85 27.54
N ASP A 469 -8.13 15.49 26.43
CA ASP A 469 -8.90 15.47 25.18
C ASP A 469 -8.34 14.45 24.16
N HIS A 470 -7.39 13.60 24.56
CA HIS A 470 -6.72 12.66 23.67
C HIS A 470 -7.57 11.40 23.44
N THR A 471 -7.54 10.85 22.22
CA THR A 471 -8.21 9.58 21.86
C THR A 471 -7.71 8.34 22.62
N TYR A 472 -6.65 8.48 23.41
CA TYR A 472 -6.05 7.41 24.22
C TYR A 472 -6.25 7.64 25.71
N PHE A 473 -7.13 8.58 26.10
CA PHE A 473 -7.28 8.99 27.49
C PHE A 473 -7.54 7.84 28.45
N LEU A 474 -8.33 6.84 28.04
CA LEU A 474 -8.58 5.62 28.82
C LEU A 474 -7.32 4.80 29.13
N PHE A 475 -6.32 4.79 28.24
CA PHE A 475 -5.02 4.19 28.54
C PHE A 475 -4.27 5.00 29.60
N PHE A 476 -4.41 6.32 29.59
CA PHE A 476 -3.77 7.20 30.57
C PHE A 476 -4.39 6.98 31.96
N GLU A 477 -5.71 6.85 32.03
CA GLU A 477 -6.43 6.52 33.25
C GLU A 477 -6.07 5.11 33.78
N PHE A 478 -5.91 4.14 32.89
CA PHE A 478 -5.43 2.80 33.26
C PHE A 478 -4.01 2.84 33.85
N ALA A 479 -3.06 3.50 33.17
CA ALA A 479 -1.70 3.62 33.69
C ALA A 479 -1.66 4.37 35.03
N LYS A 480 -2.56 5.34 35.21
CA LYS A 480 -2.75 6.02 36.49
C LYS A 480 -3.28 5.07 37.58
N ALA A 481 -4.28 4.24 37.27
CA ALA A 481 -4.78 3.22 38.20
C ALA A 481 -3.67 2.24 38.64
N LEU A 482 -2.88 1.75 37.68
CA LEU A 482 -1.76 0.84 37.94
C LEU A 482 -0.68 1.52 38.81
N ALA A 483 -0.31 2.77 38.50
CA ALA A 483 0.66 3.52 39.30
C ALA A 483 0.18 3.75 40.74
N GLU A 484 -1.09 4.11 40.95
CA GLU A 484 -1.67 4.27 42.29
C GLU A 484 -1.66 2.95 43.09
N TYR A 485 -1.98 1.83 42.44
CA TYR A 485 -1.89 0.50 43.07
C TYR A 485 -0.46 0.18 43.50
N ARG A 486 0.52 0.40 42.61
CA ARG A 486 1.94 0.11 42.89
C ARG A 486 2.53 1.00 43.98
N GLN A 487 2.01 2.21 44.15
CA GLN A 487 2.41 3.15 45.21
C GLN A 487 1.67 2.91 46.54
N GLY A 488 0.79 1.90 46.62
CA GLY A 488 0.03 1.59 47.83
C GLY A 488 -1.20 2.47 48.05
N HIS A 489 -1.56 3.33 47.11
CA HIS A 489 -2.76 4.16 47.17
C HIS A 489 -4.00 3.39 46.69
N PHE A 490 -4.33 2.29 47.35
CA PHE A 490 -5.32 1.32 46.88
C PHE A 490 -6.72 1.91 46.63
N ALA A 491 -7.19 2.83 47.49
CA ALA A 491 -8.48 3.49 47.31
C ALA A 491 -8.52 4.37 46.04
N LYS A 492 -7.41 5.03 45.71
CA LYS A 492 -7.28 5.80 44.46
C LYS A 492 -7.20 4.86 43.26
N ALA A 493 -6.49 3.75 43.39
CA ALA A 493 -6.42 2.74 42.33
C ALA A 493 -7.81 2.19 41.99
N VAL A 494 -8.65 1.87 42.98
CA VAL A 494 -10.06 1.49 42.77
C VAL A 494 -10.82 2.58 42.02
N THR A 495 -10.68 3.84 42.45
CA THR A 495 -11.37 4.98 41.83
C THR A 495 -10.98 5.14 40.35
N TRP A 496 -9.70 5.07 40.03
CA TRP A 496 -9.22 5.18 38.65
C TRP A 496 -9.58 3.96 37.81
N SER A 497 -9.52 2.75 38.35
CA SER A 497 -9.98 1.54 37.65
C SER A 497 -11.46 1.63 37.30
N GLN A 498 -12.31 2.15 38.19
CA GLN A 498 -13.74 2.29 37.92
C GLN A 498 -14.02 3.26 36.77
N LYS A 499 -13.30 4.40 36.70
CA LYS A 499 -13.42 5.35 35.57
C LYS A 499 -13.17 4.70 34.22
N VAL A 500 -12.15 3.83 34.14
CA VAL A 500 -11.82 3.10 32.91
C VAL A 500 -12.93 2.09 32.55
N LEU A 501 -13.54 1.45 33.55
CA LEU A 501 -14.57 0.41 33.37
C LEU A 501 -15.99 0.95 33.13
N ASP A 502 -16.26 2.21 33.45
CA ASP A 502 -17.55 2.86 33.21
C ASP A 502 -17.85 3.04 31.70
N GLU A 503 -16.81 3.00 30.85
CA GLU A 503 -16.94 2.98 29.40
C GLU A 503 -16.97 1.55 28.85
N LYS A 504 -18.08 1.15 28.20
CA LYS A 504 -18.22 -0.18 27.58
C LYS A 504 -17.16 -0.43 26.52
N GLN A 505 -16.28 -1.38 26.78
CA GLN A 505 -15.26 -1.85 25.86
C GLN A 505 -15.17 -3.37 25.92
N GLN A 506 -14.60 -4.00 24.91
CA GLN A 506 -14.14 -5.40 24.95
C GLN A 506 -12.70 -5.38 24.47
N SER A 507 -11.75 -5.19 25.38
CA SER A 507 -10.33 -5.03 25.01
C SER A 507 -9.38 -5.59 26.07
N SER A 508 -8.13 -5.83 25.67
CA SER A 508 -7.02 -6.19 26.57
C SER A 508 -6.93 -5.28 27.80
N ARG A 509 -7.09 -3.96 27.61
CA ARG A 509 -7.11 -2.96 28.69
C ARG A 509 -8.16 -3.25 29.75
N GLU A 510 -9.34 -3.72 29.37
CA GLU A 510 -10.42 -4.04 30.30
C GLU A 510 -10.02 -5.19 31.24
N ALA A 511 -9.44 -6.25 30.68
CA ALA A 511 -8.88 -7.36 31.47
C ALA A 511 -7.79 -6.86 32.42
N GLN A 512 -6.82 -6.07 31.93
CA GLN A 512 -5.76 -5.49 32.75
C GLN A 512 -6.34 -4.65 33.90
N THR A 513 -7.37 -3.85 33.62
CA THR A 513 -8.02 -2.96 34.61
C THR A 513 -8.74 -3.76 35.69
N TYR A 514 -9.45 -4.83 35.32
CA TYR A 514 -10.06 -5.74 36.30
C TYR A 514 -9.02 -6.42 37.19
N MET A 515 -7.84 -6.80 36.67
CA MET A 515 -6.77 -7.35 37.51
C MET A 515 -6.27 -6.33 38.54
N VAL A 516 -6.04 -5.08 38.13
CA VAL A 516 -5.63 -4.00 39.04
C VAL A 516 -6.72 -3.71 40.08
N LEU A 517 -7.99 -3.64 39.65
CA LEU A 517 -9.14 -3.44 40.54
C LEU A 517 -9.22 -4.55 41.59
N ALA A 518 -9.13 -5.81 41.17
CA ALA A 518 -9.19 -6.96 42.05
C ALA A 518 -8.09 -6.92 43.11
N MET A 519 -6.85 -6.66 42.70
CA MET A 519 -5.72 -6.57 43.63
C MET A 519 -5.87 -5.39 44.60
N ALA A 520 -6.34 -4.23 44.13
CA ALA A 520 -6.56 -3.06 44.97
C ALA A 520 -7.69 -3.28 46.00
N GLN A 521 -8.81 -3.89 45.58
CA GLN A 521 -9.92 -4.24 46.47
C GLN A 521 -9.49 -5.27 47.53
N TYR A 522 -8.69 -6.25 47.14
CA TYR A 522 -8.16 -7.24 48.10
C TYR A 522 -7.28 -6.57 49.17
N ARG A 523 -6.43 -5.61 48.77
CA ARG A 523 -5.60 -4.81 49.69
C ARG A 523 -6.40 -3.92 50.63
N LEU A 524 -7.66 -3.63 50.30
CA LEU A 524 -8.60 -2.87 51.12
C LEU A 524 -9.54 -3.77 51.95
N ASP A 525 -9.25 -5.08 52.04
CA ASP A 525 -10.07 -6.07 52.74
C ASP A 525 -11.50 -6.21 52.15
N GLN A 526 -11.68 -5.83 50.88
CA GLN A 526 -12.95 -5.97 50.15
C GLN A 526 -12.98 -7.31 49.39
N VAL A 527 -12.83 -8.41 50.11
CA VAL A 527 -12.56 -9.75 49.53
C VAL A 527 -13.58 -10.18 48.48
N GLU A 528 -14.88 -10.02 48.74
CA GLU A 528 -15.93 -10.41 47.80
C GLU A 528 -15.93 -9.56 46.52
N HIS A 529 -15.67 -8.26 46.65
CA HIS A 529 -15.52 -7.38 45.48
C HIS A 529 -14.28 -7.76 44.67
N ALA A 530 -13.17 -8.05 45.33
CA ALA A 530 -11.92 -8.49 44.71
C ALA A 530 -12.11 -9.79 43.92
N ARG A 531 -12.80 -10.77 44.49
CA ARG A 531 -13.13 -12.04 43.82
C ARG A 531 -14.02 -11.81 42.60
N ALA A 532 -15.03 -10.93 42.72
CA ALA A 532 -15.91 -10.58 41.59
C ALA A 532 -15.16 -9.87 40.45
N ALA A 533 -14.27 -8.93 40.78
CA ALA A 533 -13.42 -8.24 39.80
C ALA A 533 -12.45 -9.20 39.12
N LEU A 534 -11.81 -10.11 39.89
CA LEU A 534 -10.94 -11.15 39.33
C LEU A 534 -11.71 -12.03 38.36
N ALA A 535 -12.89 -12.54 38.74
CA ALA A 535 -13.71 -13.40 37.89
C ALA A 535 -14.05 -12.73 36.54
N LYS A 536 -14.41 -11.44 36.55
CA LYS A 536 -14.67 -10.67 35.33
C LYS A 536 -13.41 -10.53 34.46
N GLY A 537 -12.27 -10.18 35.08
CA GLY A 537 -11.00 -10.09 34.37
C GLY A 537 -10.61 -11.39 33.68
N LEU A 538 -10.84 -12.53 34.35
CA LEU A 538 -10.56 -13.87 33.83
C LEU A 538 -11.51 -14.28 32.70
N GLU A 539 -12.78 -13.87 32.76
CA GLU A 539 -13.73 -14.11 31.68
C GLU A 539 -13.28 -13.41 30.38
N ILE A 540 -12.74 -12.21 30.50
CA ILE A 540 -12.25 -11.43 29.37
C ILE A 540 -10.90 -11.99 28.88
N SER A 541 -9.95 -12.26 29.78
CA SER A 541 -8.63 -12.81 29.40
C SER A 541 -8.74 -14.20 28.78
N GLY A 542 -9.72 -15.01 29.19
CA GLY A 542 -10.02 -16.31 28.58
C GLY A 542 -10.45 -16.25 27.11
N LYS A 543 -10.86 -15.08 26.60
CA LYS A 543 -11.20 -14.86 25.18
C LYS A 543 -9.98 -14.40 24.35
N MET A 544 -8.85 -14.08 25.01
CA MET A 544 -7.61 -13.65 24.36
C MET A 544 -6.74 -14.84 23.93
N PRO A 545 -5.80 -14.66 22.97
CA PRO A 545 -4.86 -15.70 22.62
C PRO A 545 -4.05 -16.17 23.84
N GLY A 546 -4.02 -17.47 24.09
CA GLY A 546 -3.21 -18.04 25.17
C GLY A 546 -1.72 -17.78 24.93
N ILE A 547 -0.94 -17.59 26.00
CA ILE A 547 0.48 -17.27 25.91
C ILE A 547 1.33 -18.34 25.21
N ASN A 548 0.85 -19.59 25.21
CA ASN A 548 1.46 -20.72 24.51
C ASN A 548 0.88 -20.95 23.11
N SER A 549 0.00 -20.06 22.62
CA SER A 549 -0.55 -20.16 21.28
C SER A 549 0.52 -19.87 20.24
N ALA A 550 0.45 -20.55 19.09
CA ALA A 550 1.45 -20.41 18.03
C ALA A 550 1.48 -19.01 17.37
N LYS A 551 0.46 -18.16 17.61
CA LYS A 551 0.33 -16.80 17.05
C LYS A 551 -0.49 -15.90 17.99
N LEU A 552 0.18 -15.00 18.72
CA LEU A 552 -0.48 -14.00 19.58
C LEU A 552 -1.13 -12.84 18.80
N GLY A 553 -0.72 -12.60 17.55
CA GLY A 553 -1.23 -11.48 16.75
C GLY A 553 -0.59 -10.12 17.12
N PRO A 554 -1.05 -9.02 16.51
CA PRO A 554 -0.41 -7.70 16.64
C PRO A 554 -0.44 -7.13 18.06
N ASP A 555 -1.41 -7.55 18.89
CA ASP A 555 -1.59 -7.10 20.27
C ASP A 555 -0.83 -7.97 21.29
N TRP A 556 0.23 -8.66 20.86
CA TRP A 556 1.01 -9.57 21.71
C TRP A 556 1.55 -8.92 22.99
N ASN A 557 1.91 -7.63 22.94
CA ASN A 557 2.36 -6.86 24.10
C ASN A 557 1.30 -6.86 25.21
N ASP A 558 0.06 -6.58 24.84
CA ASP A 558 -1.06 -6.49 25.76
C ASP A 558 -1.42 -7.86 26.34
N VAL A 559 -1.28 -8.94 25.57
CA VAL A 559 -1.47 -10.31 26.05
C VAL A 559 -0.46 -10.63 27.17
N LEU A 560 0.81 -10.27 26.99
CA LEU A 560 1.85 -10.49 28.00
C LEU A 560 1.59 -9.66 29.27
N ILE A 561 1.13 -8.42 29.13
CA ILE A 561 0.78 -7.56 30.27
C ILE A 561 -0.41 -8.13 31.04
N VAL A 562 -1.46 -8.57 30.34
CA VAL A 562 -2.61 -9.26 30.98
C VAL A 562 -2.13 -10.49 31.74
N HIS A 563 -1.27 -11.31 31.13
CA HIS A 563 -0.75 -12.51 31.78
C HIS A 563 0.05 -12.22 33.05
N ALA A 564 0.90 -11.19 33.04
CA ALA A 564 1.67 -10.78 34.21
C ALA A 564 0.75 -10.32 35.36
N LEU A 565 -0.23 -9.47 35.06
CA LEU A 565 -1.19 -8.96 36.04
C LEU A 565 -2.13 -10.05 36.56
N GLU A 566 -2.60 -10.94 35.69
CA GLU A 566 -3.42 -12.10 36.06
C GLU A 566 -2.68 -13.03 37.02
N THR A 567 -1.41 -13.34 36.71
CA THR A 567 -0.57 -14.20 37.55
C THR A 567 -0.42 -13.60 38.95
N GLU A 568 -0.19 -12.29 39.04
CA GLU A 568 -0.11 -11.60 40.34
C GLU A 568 -1.45 -11.62 41.08
N ALA A 569 -2.55 -11.28 40.40
CA ALA A 569 -3.87 -11.21 41.00
C ALA A 569 -4.34 -12.57 41.54
N ARG A 570 -4.14 -13.65 40.78
CA ARG A 570 -4.43 -15.02 41.21
C ARG A 570 -3.59 -15.41 42.42
N ARG A 571 -2.28 -15.21 42.35
CA ARG A 571 -1.38 -15.49 43.47
C ARG A 571 -1.82 -14.75 44.73
N LEU A 572 -2.35 -13.55 44.57
CA LEU A 572 -2.75 -12.75 45.71
C LEU A 572 -4.07 -13.19 46.33
N ILE A 573 -5.09 -13.45 45.51
CA ILE A 573 -6.47 -13.64 45.94
C ILE A 573 -6.78 -15.12 46.18
N GLU A 574 -6.27 -16.02 45.35
CA GLU A 574 -6.52 -17.47 45.45
C GLU A 574 -5.67 -18.13 46.55
N ALA A 575 -4.44 -17.66 46.78
CA ALA A 575 -3.63 -18.14 47.89
C ALA A 575 -4.19 -17.70 49.26
N GLY A 576 -4.81 -16.52 49.33
CA GLY A 576 -5.51 -16.05 50.52
C GLY A 576 -6.71 -16.94 50.88
N LYS A 577 -7.46 -17.40 49.87
CA LYS A 577 -8.57 -18.35 50.06
C LYS A 577 -8.10 -19.68 50.66
N GLN A 578 -6.97 -20.22 50.20
CA GLN A 578 -6.42 -21.47 50.74
C GLN A 578 -5.95 -21.35 52.20
N LEU A 579 -5.50 -20.16 52.61
CA LEU A 579 -5.16 -19.87 54.01
C LEU A 579 -6.42 -19.72 54.88
N GLU A 580 -7.44 -19.00 54.41
CA GLU A 580 -8.75 -18.88 55.10
C GLU A 580 -9.49 -20.23 55.24
N GLU A 581 -9.36 -21.13 54.26
CA GLU A 581 -9.95 -22.47 54.28
C GLU A 581 -9.14 -23.45 55.14
N ALA A 582 -7.85 -23.20 55.39
CA ALA A 582 -7.01 -24.00 56.28
C ALA A 582 -7.13 -23.59 57.76
N GLU A 583 -7.64 -22.39 58.04
CA GLU A 583 -7.89 -21.85 59.37
C GLU A 583 -9.32 -22.12 59.90
N LYS A 584 -10.21 -22.64 59.05
CA LYS A 584 -11.56 -23.12 59.41
C LYS A 584 -11.57 -24.64 59.56
#